data_AF-B1N3P1-F1
#
_entry.id   AF-B1N3P1-F1
#
_cell.length_a   1.000
_cell.length_b   1.000
_cell.length_c   1.000
_cell.angle_alpha   90.00
_cell.angle_beta   90.00
_cell.angle_gamma   90.00
#
_symmetry.space_group_name_H-M   'P 1'
#
loop_
_entity.id
_entity.type
_entity.pdbx_description
1 polymer ?
#
loop_
_entity_poly.entity_id
_entity_poly.type
_entity_poly.pdbx_seq_one_letter_code
_entity_poly.pdbx_strand_id
1 'polypeptide(L)'
;MKKFNLHFLIIELLPNQNEDTYNTSLDCLSNMVADDIQLRDEVIHVKLIEIILARDIINGSVGHLIEALLKGRPFISVSKVCQLIPIVTKFQVCEEGVICTQLLLSMSNEIIDKMIISTLQNIISQAPTSLACFQCIGTIYATDHPTLISLFIKPTIEILFHYATMISDSLKIKTPRSSLRSNLLVDETSIRTFLWTVENLFATLCELDKKEAHSILSIIIPSKIISSTILCIFDQSINVCREAFSTIHLITTIISNIPQLIITLINTDKFFDIFEILFIQLEPNEVYHLLEIIRILVSSQNTQIILELTERNVFEQVDLFTTSNNTEIVNLAEEILRIEHLYNFNSDEFEL
;
A
#
# COMPACT_ATOMS: atom_id res chain seq x y z
N MET A 1 -41.97 3.77 -22.13
CA MET A 1 -41.08 3.37 -23.26
C MET A 1 -40.77 4.53 -24.23
N LYS A 2 -40.45 5.76 -23.76
CA LYS A 2 -40.01 6.88 -24.62
C LYS A 2 -38.64 7.46 -24.27
N LYS A 3 -38.10 7.18 -23.07
CA LYS A 3 -36.76 7.63 -22.64
C LYS A 3 -35.60 6.82 -23.26
N PHE A 4 -35.85 5.60 -23.74
CA PHE A 4 -34.81 4.69 -24.23
C PHE A 4 -34.27 5.03 -25.64
N ASN A 5 -35.07 5.69 -26.50
CA ASN A 5 -34.68 5.96 -27.90
C ASN A 5 -33.51 6.96 -28.05
N LEU A 6 -33.31 7.86 -27.09
CA LEU A 6 -32.21 8.84 -27.17
C LEU A 6 -30.86 8.19 -26.87
N HIS A 7 -30.83 7.24 -25.92
CA HIS A 7 -29.62 6.50 -25.56
C HIS A 7 -29.13 5.65 -26.74
N PHE A 8 -30.04 4.95 -27.42
CA PHE A 8 -29.70 4.20 -28.65
C PHE A 8 -29.13 5.09 -29.75
N LEU A 9 -29.63 6.32 -29.91
CA LEU A 9 -29.12 7.23 -30.91
C LEU A 9 -27.66 7.63 -30.63
N ILE A 10 -27.29 7.82 -29.36
CA ILE A 10 -25.90 8.09 -28.95
C ILE A 10 -25.03 6.87 -29.23
N ILE A 11 -25.50 5.67 -28.87
CA ILE A 11 -24.81 4.37 -29.08
C ILE A 11 -24.60 4.08 -30.58
N GLU A 12 -25.59 4.34 -31.43
CA GLU A 12 -25.53 4.10 -32.88
C GLU A 12 -24.69 5.15 -33.63
N LEU A 13 -24.62 6.39 -33.12
CA LEU A 13 -23.90 7.50 -33.77
C LEU A 13 -22.48 7.69 -33.26
N LEU A 14 -22.16 7.22 -32.04
CA LEU A 14 -20.82 7.23 -31.45
C LEU A 14 -19.75 6.74 -32.46
N PRO A 15 -19.94 5.65 -33.20
CA PRO A 15 -18.99 5.20 -34.22
C PRO A 15 -18.91 6.07 -35.48
N ASN A 16 -19.52 7.24 -35.58
CA ASN A 16 -19.43 8.09 -36.79
C ASN A 16 -19.08 9.54 -36.47
N GLN A 17 -18.72 9.83 -35.22
CA GLN A 17 -18.39 11.17 -34.75
C GLN A 17 -16.88 11.48 -34.87
N ASN A 18 -16.55 12.77 -34.88
CA ASN A 18 -15.18 13.21 -34.69
C ASN A 18 -14.72 12.96 -33.24
N GLU A 19 -13.41 12.99 -32.99
CA GLU A 19 -12.81 12.58 -31.72
C GLU A 19 -13.35 13.36 -30.50
N ASP A 20 -13.49 14.69 -30.60
CA ASP A 20 -14.00 15.52 -29.50
C ASP A 20 -15.47 15.21 -29.15
N THR A 21 -16.33 15.04 -30.18
CA THR A 21 -17.74 14.72 -29.98
C THR A 21 -17.91 13.29 -29.47
N TYR A 22 -17.04 12.39 -29.92
CA TYR A 22 -16.97 11.01 -29.46
C TYR A 22 -16.65 10.95 -27.96
N ASN A 23 -15.60 11.62 -27.51
CA ASN A 23 -15.19 11.65 -26.10
C ASN A 23 -16.27 12.26 -25.21
N THR A 24 -16.84 13.40 -25.62
CA THR A 24 -17.93 14.05 -24.90
C THR A 24 -19.16 13.14 -24.78
N SER A 25 -19.49 12.41 -25.85
CA SER A 25 -20.62 11.47 -25.85
C SER A 25 -20.38 10.27 -24.95
N LEU A 26 -19.14 9.76 -24.89
CA LEU A 26 -18.75 8.69 -23.97
C LEU A 26 -18.82 9.15 -22.51
N ASP A 27 -18.33 10.34 -22.19
CA ASP A 27 -18.38 10.87 -20.82
C ASP A 27 -19.83 11.13 -20.36
N CYS A 28 -20.68 11.66 -21.26
CA CYS A 28 -22.11 11.76 -20.99
C CYS A 28 -22.73 10.39 -20.73
N LEU A 29 -22.46 9.39 -21.59
CA LEU A 29 -22.97 8.03 -21.39
C LEU A 29 -22.49 7.42 -20.07
N SER A 30 -21.23 7.65 -19.69
CA SER A 30 -20.63 7.18 -18.45
C SER A 30 -21.40 7.69 -17.24
N ASN A 31 -21.65 9.00 -17.18
CA ASN A 31 -22.43 9.62 -16.10
C ASN A 31 -23.87 9.05 -16.05
N MET A 32 -24.49 8.85 -17.21
CA MET A 32 -25.86 8.31 -17.28
C MET A 32 -25.93 6.84 -16.84
N VAL A 33 -24.94 6.03 -17.21
CA VAL A 33 -24.81 4.63 -16.80
C VAL A 33 -24.56 4.50 -15.29
N ALA A 34 -23.79 5.43 -14.70
CA ALA A 34 -23.57 5.46 -13.27
C ALA A 34 -24.88 5.72 -12.49
N ASP A 35 -25.78 6.54 -13.05
CA ASP A 35 -27.05 6.92 -12.41
C ASP A 35 -28.22 5.97 -12.73
N ASP A 36 -28.17 5.19 -13.82
CA ASP A 36 -29.27 4.34 -14.31
C ASP A 36 -28.84 2.88 -14.57
N ILE A 37 -29.25 1.99 -13.66
CA ILE A 37 -28.99 0.54 -13.71
C ILE A 37 -29.58 -0.12 -14.96
N GLN A 38 -30.75 0.33 -15.44
CA GLN A 38 -31.39 -0.25 -16.62
C GLN A 38 -30.60 0.12 -17.89
N LEU A 39 -30.16 1.37 -17.99
CA LEU A 39 -29.29 1.83 -19.06
C LEU A 39 -27.95 1.08 -19.04
N ARG A 40 -27.37 0.88 -17.86
CA ARG A 40 -26.15 0.09 -17.68
C ARG A 40 -26.30 -1.34 -18.21
N ASP A 41 -27.36 -2.04 -17.80
CA ASP A 41 -27.61 -3.41 -18.25
C ASP A 41 -27.84 -3.50 -19.76
N GLU A 42 -28.47 -2.48 -20.34
CA GLU A 42 -28.67 -2.37 -21.78
C GLU A 42 -27.36 -2.12 -22.53
N VAL A 43 -26.51 -1.20 -22.06
CA VAL A 43 -25.17 -0.94 -22.63
C VAL A 43 -24.31 -2.22 -22.65
N ILE A 44 -24.39 -3.04 -21.60
CA ILE A 44 -23.73 -4.35 -21.54
C ILE A 44 -24.37 -5.31 -22.55
N HIS A 45 -25.70 -5.38 -22.59
CA HIS A 45 -26.43 -6.27 -23.49
C HIS A 45 -26.12 -6.02 -24.97
N VAL A 46 -26.02 -4.75 -25.37
CA VAL A 46 -25.74 -4.36 -26.77
C VAL A 46 -24.26 -4.46 -27.12
N LYS A 47 -23.39 -4.94 -26.21
CA LYS A 47 -21.95 -5.09 -26.45
C LYS A 47 -21.28 -3.79 -26.92
N LEU A 48 -21.75 -2.63 -26.43
CA LEU A 48 -21.28 -1.32 -26.89
C LEU A 48 -19.76 -1.17 -26.74
N ILE A 49 -19.18 -1.74 -25.68
CA ILE A 49 -17.74 -1.69 -25.45
C ILE A 49 -16.97 -2.46 -26.55
N GLU A 50 -17.51 -3.57 -27.07
CA GLU A 50 -16.91 -4.28 -28.20
C GLU A 50 -16.94 -3.41 -29.48
N ILE A 51 -18.02 -2.65 -29.69
CA ILE A 51 -18.20 -1.73 -30.82
C ILE A 51 -17.23 -0.55 -30.73
N ILE A 52 -17.08 0.03 -29.54
CA ILE A 52 -16.14 1.12 -29.25
C ILE A 52 -14.70 0.67 -29.53
N LEU A 53 -14.30 -0.50 -29.04
CA LEU A 53 -12.94 -1.02 -29.19
C LEU A 53 -12.63 -1.63 -30.55
N ALA A 54 -13.61 -1.83 -31.42
CA ALA A 54 -13.36 -2.23 -32.81
C ALA A 54 -12.74 -1.11 -33.64
N ARG A 55 -12.68 0.12 -33.09
CA ARG A 55 -12.09 1.30 -33.75
C ARG A 55 -10.65 1.58 -33.34
N ASP A 56 -10.08 0.79 -32.43
CA ASP A 56 -8.76 1.01 -31.81
C ASP A 56 -8.59 2.40 -31.16
N ILE A 57 -9.70 3.07 -30.82
CA ILE A 57 -9.70 4.35 -30.09
C ILE A 57 -9.76 3.99 -28.60
N ILE A 58 -8.60 3.99 -27.96
CA ILE A 58 -8.47 3.77 -26.52
C ILE A 58 -8.01 5.09 -25.90
N ASN A 59 -8.90 5.75 -25.17
CA ASN A 59 -8.63 7.02 -24.48
C ASN A 59 -9.36 7.09 -23.13
N GLY A 60 -9.10 8.13 -22.35
CA GLY A 60 -9.64 8.29 -20.99
C GLY A 60 -11.16 8.21 -20.89
N SER A 61 -11.91 8.69 -21.88
CA SER A 61 -13.38 8.63 -21.87
C SER A 61 -13.90 7.19 -22.03
N VAL A 62 -13.17 6.30 -22.71
CA VAL A 62 -13.49 4.86 -22.74
C VAL A 62 -13.24 4.22 -21.37
N GLY A 63 -12.15 4.58 -20.70
CA GLY A 63 -11.86 4.12 -19.34
C GLY A 63 -12.94 4.53 -18.34
N HIS A 64 -13.38 5.79 -18.41
CA HIS A 64 -14.44 6.33 -17.58
C HIS A 64 -15.79 5.61 -17.78
N LEU A 65 -16.12 5.22 -19.02
CA LEU A 65 -17.32 4.42 -19.31
C LEU A 65 -17.24 3.03 -18.70
N ILE A 66 -16.09 2.36 -18.80
CA ILE A 66 -15.92 1.03 -18.20
C ILE A 66 -15.98 1.13 -16.67
N GLU A 67 -15.34 2.14 -16.09
CA GLU A 67 -15.44 2.40 -14.65
C GLU A 67 -16.89 2.62 -14.20
N ALA A 68 -17.66 3.44 -14.93
CA ALA A 68 -19.07 3.66 -14.64
C ALA A 68 -19.92 2.39 -14.79
N LEU A 69 -19.65 1.56 -15.79
CA LEU A 69 -20.29 0.26 -15.96
C LEU A 69 -20.01 -0.63 -14.73
N LEU A 70 -18.76 -0.66 -14.24
CA LEU A 70 -18.35 -1.53 -13.14
C LEU A 70 -18.78 -1.04 -11.74
N LYS A 71 -18.87 0.27 -11.50
CA LYS A 71 -19.17 0.84 -10.17
C LYS A 71 -20.64 0.77 -9.72
N GLY A 72 -21.60 0.50 -10.61
CA GLY A 72 -23.03 0.58 -10.27
C GLY A 72 -23.51 -0.50 -9.27
N ARG A 73 -24.47 -0.14 -8.40
CA ARG A 73 -25.20 -1.11 -7.54
C ARG A 73 -26.60 -1.39 -8.12
N PRO A 74 -27.09 -2.64 -8.16
CA PRO A 74 -26.46 -3.87 -7.67
C PRO A 74 -25.26 -4.26 -8.53
N PHE A 75 -24.30 -4.95 -7.93
CA PHE A 75 -23.08 -5.39 -8.61
C PHE A 75 -23.42 -6.25 -9.84
N ILE A 76 -22.65 -6.08 -10.91
CA ILE A 76 -22.77 -6.86 -12.13
C ILE A 76 -22.40 -8.33 -11.84
N SER A 77 -23.12 -9.28 -12.45
CA SER A 77 -22.79 -10.71 -12.32
C SER A 77 -21.41 -11.04 -12.88
N VAL A 78 -20.70 -11.99 -12.26
CA VAL A 78 -19.38 -12.47 -12.71
C VAL A 78 -19.37 -12.84 -14.21
N SER A 79 -20.46 -13.42 -14.72
CA SER A 79 -20.59 -13.74 -16.15
C SER A 79 -20.54 -12.53 -17.10
N LYS A 80 -21.08 -11.38 -16.68
CA LYS A 80 -21.06 -10.12 -17.44
C LYS A 80 -19.71 -9.41 -17.28
N VAL A 81 -19.09 -9.54 -16.11
CA VAL A 81 -17.69 -9.11 -15.86
C VAL A 81 -16.71 -9.86 -16.76
N CYS A 82 -16.85 -11.20 -16.90
CA CYS A 82 -15.97 -11.99 -17.75
C CYS A 82 -16.04 -11.59 -19.24
N GLN A 83 -17.18 -11.08 -19.69
CA GLN A 83 -17.34 -10.54 -21.05
C GLN A 83 -16.53 -9.26 -21.27
N LEU A 84 -16.15 -8.54 -20.21
CA LEU A 84 -15.32 -7.35 -20.23
C LEU A 84 -13.81 -7.66 -20.14
N ILE A 85 -13.39 -8.91 -19.90
CA ILE A 85 -11.95 -9.25 -19.79
C ILE A 85 -11.21 -9.14 -21.14
N PRO A 86 -11.74 -9.63 -22.28
CA PRO A 86 -11.07 -9.45 -23.60
C PRO A 86 -10.94 -7.99 -24.03
N ILE A 87 -11.71 -7.11 -23.38
CA ILE A 87 -11.69 -5.65 -23.54
C ILE A 87 -10.53 -5.05 -22.75
N VAL A 88 -10.31 -5.49 -21.50
CA VAL A 88 -9.20 -5.06 -20.63
C VAL A 88 -7.84 -5.33 -21.28
N THR A 89 -7.67 -6.47 -21.97
CA THR A 89 -6.41 -6.82 -22.63
C THR A 89 -6.06 -5.95 -23.84
N LYS A 90 -7.01 -5.19 -24.38
CA LYS A 90 -6.75 -4.23 -25.46
C LYS A 90 -6.17 -2.91 -24.95
N PHE A 91 -6.40 -2.55 -23.69
CA PHE A 91 -5.76 -1.40 -23.06
C PHE A 91 -4.27 -1.70 -22.92
N GLN A 92 -3.45 -1.08 -23.77
CA GLN A 92 -1.99 -1.13 -23.64
C GLN A 92 -1.58 -0.44 -22.35
N VAL A 93 -1.51 -1.16 -21.22
CA VAL A 93 -0.92 -0.72 -19.94
C VAL A 93 -1.18 0.76 -19.60
N CYS A 94 -2.36 1.23 -19.95
CA CYS A 94 -2.79 2.58 -19.67
C CYS A 94 -3.57 2.52 -18.36
N GLU A 95 -3.62 3.65 -17.66
CA GLU A 95 -4.21 3.76 -16.32
C GLU A 95 -5.62 3.15 -16.28
N GLU A 96 -6.35 3.24 -17.38
CA GLU A 96 -7.68 2.67 -17.59
C GLU A 96 -7.71 1.14 -17.49
N GLY A 97 -6.76 0.42 -18.12
CA GLY A 97 -6.71 -1.05 -18.05
C GLY A 97 -6.45 -1.54 -16.63
N VAL A 98 -5.66 -0.78 -15.86
CA VAL A 98 -5.40 -1.05 -14.45
C VAL A 98 -6.64 -0.77 -13.59
N ILE A 99 -7.26 0.41 -13.74
CA ILE A 99 -8.47 0.82 -13.00
C ILE A 99 -9.60 -0.19 -13.22
N CYS A 100 -9.81 -0.61 -14.47
CA CYS A 100 -10.82 -1.61 -14.80
C CYS A 100 -10.58 -2.90 -14.03
N THR A 101 -9.34 -3.39 -14.02
CA THR A 101 -9.02 -4.66 -13.37
C THR A 101 -9.08 -4.56 -11.84
N GLN A 102 -8.70 -3.41 -11.27
CA GLN A 102 -8.90 -3.10 -9.85
C GLN A 102 -10.39 -3.19 -9.46
N LEU A 103 -11.28 -2.61 -10.26
CA LEU A 103 -12.71 -2.67 -10.03
C LEU A 103 -13.25 -4.10 -10.14
N LEU A 104 -12.77 -4.89 -11.11
CA LEU A 104 -13.15 -6.31 -11.23
C LEU A 104 -12.80 -7.11 -9.98
N LEU A 105 -11.61 -6.89 -9.41
CA LEU A 105 -11.19 -7.54 -8.17
C LEU A 105 -12.08 -7.16 -6.98
N SER A 106 -12.50 -5.90 -6.89
CA SER A 106 -13.39 -5.42 -5.80
C SER A 106 -14.81 -6.00 -5.85
N MET A 107 -15.22 -6.57 -6.99
CA MET A 107 -16.56 -7.09 -7.22
C MET A 107 -16.67 -8.61 -7.06
N SER A 108 -15.55 -9.35 -7.12
CA SER A 108 -15.53 -10.82 -7.13
C SER A 108 -14.95 -11.37 -5.82
N ASN A 109 -15.82 -11.65 -4.85
CA ASN A 109 -15.47 -12.49 -3.68
C ASN A 109 -15.55 -13.98 -3.99
N GLU A 110 -16.16 -14.36 -5.12
CA GLU A 110 -16.36 -15.75 -5.53
C GLU A 110 -15.61 -16.00 -6.85
N ILE A 111 -14.56 -16.82 -6.76
CA ILE A 111 -13.76 -17.41 -7.83
C ILE A 111 -13.27 -16.39 -8.87
N ILE A 112 -12.05 -15.89 -8.66
CA ILE A 112 -11.39 -14.97 -9.59
C ILE A 112 -10.87 -15.75 -10.80
N ASP A 113 -11.33 -15.37 -12.00
CA ASP A 113 -11.00 -16.04 -13.26
C ASP A 113 -9.49 -15.96 -13.54
N LYS A 114 -8.89 -17.07 -13.99
CA LYS A 114 -7.47 -17.15 -14.34
C LYS A 114 -7.06 -16.15 -15.42
N MET A 115 -7.99 -15.74 -16.29
CA MET A 115 -7.78 -14.72 -17.32
C MET A 115 -7.64 -13.31 -16.73
N ILE A 116 -8.34 -13.00 -15.63
CA ILE A 116 -8.17 -11.72 -14.89
C ILE A 116 -6.76 -11.70 -14.28
N ILE A 117 -6.36 -12.80 -13.65
CA ILE A 117 -5.05 -12.96 -13.02
C ILE A 117 -3.92 -12.78 -14.05
N SER A 118 -3.99 -13.46 -15.19
CA SER A 118 -2.95 -13.33 -16.22
C SER A 118 -2.90 -11.94 -16.84
N THR A 119 -4.05 -11.28 -16.98
CA THR A 119 -4.13 -9.90 -17.47
C THR A 119 -3.48 -8.93 -16.49
N LEU A 120 -3.76 -9.07 -15.19
CA LEU A 120 -3.09 -8.30 -14.13
C LEU A 120 -1.58 -8.47 -14.15
N GLN A 121 -1.09 -9.72 -14.21
CA GLN A 121 0.35 -9.99 -14.26
C GLN A 121 1.02 -9.32 -15.46
N ASN A 122 0.38 -9.37 -16.63
CA ASN A 122 0.89 -8.70 -17.83
C ASN A 122 0.91 -7.17 -17.67
N ILE A 123 -0.19 -6.56 -17.21
CA ILE A 123 -0.27 -5.11 -17.02
C ILE A 123 0.77 -4.64 -16.00
N ILE A 124 0.85 -5.32 -14.85
CA ILE A 124 1.79 -4.98 -13.78
C ILE A 124 3.25 -5.10 -14.25
N SER A 125 3.57 -6.13 -15.03
CA SER A 125 4.92 -6.30 -15.58
C SER A 125 5.35 -5.21 -16.57
N GLN A 126 4.39 -4.52 -17.20
CA GLN A 126 4.67 -3.55 -18.24
C GLN A 126 4.65 -2.08 -17.73
N ALA A 127 4.03 -1.79 -16.58
CA ALA A 127 4.07 -0.47 -15.94
C ALA A 127 4.38 -0.52 -14.44
N PRO A 128 5.55 -1.05 -14.04
CA PRO A 128 5.91 -1.22 -12.63
C PRO A 128 6.04 0.11 -11.86
N THR A 129 6.14 1.25 -12.56
CA THR A 129 6.25 2.58 -11.95
C THR A 129 4.94 3.39 -12.02
N SER A 130 3.86 2.82 -12.55
CA SER A 130 2.55 3.52 -12.58
C SER A 130 1.93 3.52 -11.18
N LEU A 131 1.41 4.67 -10.75
CA LEU A 131 0.68 4.78 -9.48
C LEU A 131 -0.59 3.92 -9.51
N ALA A 132 -1.32 3.92 -10.63
CA ALA A 132 -2.49 3.07 -10.81
C ALA A 132 -2.12 1.58 -10.65
N CYS A 133 -1.00 1.16 -11.27
CA CYS A 133 -0.48 -0.21 -11.14
C CYS A 133 -0.22 -0.56 -9.67
N PHE A 134 0.34 0.37 -8.93
CA PHE A 134 0.68 0.14 -7.53
C PHE A 134 -0.56 0.11 -6.62
N GLN A 135 -1.54 0.98 -6.86
CA GLN A 135 -2.84 0.96 -6.19
C GLN A 135 -3.61 -0.34 -6.48
N CYS A 136 -3.50 -0.88 -7.69
CA CYS A 136 -4.08 -2.16 -8.05
C CYS A 136 -3.48 -3.30 -7.22
N ILE A 137 -2.16 -3.31 -7.01
CA ILE A 137 -1.49 -4.28 -6.13
C ILE A 137 -2.02 -4.18 -4.71
N GLY A 138 -2.07 -2.99 -4.13
CA GLY A 138 -2.60 -2.85 -2.77
C GLY A 138 -4.07 -3.31 -2.67
N THR A 139 -4.87 -3.10 -3.72
CA THR A 139 -6.25 -3.61 -3.78
C THR A 139 -6.30 -5.14 -3.79
N ILE A 140 -5.35 -5.83 -4.43
CA ILE A 140 -5.26 -7.30 -4.38
C ILE A 140 -5.14 -7.79 -2.93
N TYR A 141 -4.29 -7.15 -2.12
CA TYR A 141 -4.16 -7.50 -0.71
C TYR A 141 -5.45 -7.20 0.08
N ALA A 142 -6.14 -6.11 -0.23
CA ALA A 142 -7.42 -5.77 0.41
C ALA A 142 -8.57 -6.76 0.08
N THR A 143 -8.40 -7.67 -0.88
CA THR A 143 -9.40 -8.72 -1.16
C THR A 143 -9.32 -9.91 -0.20
N ASP A 144 -8.22 -10.03 0.57
CA ASP A 144 -7.91 -11.18 1.43
C ASP A 144 -7.97 -12.54 0.72
N HIS A 145 -7.90 -12.57 -0.63
CA HIS A 145 -8.04 -13.81 -1.40
C HIS A 145 -6.71 -14.58 -1.45
N PRO A 146 -6.55 -15.75 -0.77
CA PRO A 146 -5.24 -16.36 -0.55
C PRO A 146 -4.49 -16.73 -1.84
N THR A 147 -5.21 -17.22 -2.86
CA THR A 147 -4.62 -17.56 -4.17
C THR A 147 -4.07 -16.33 -4.88
N LEU A 148 -4.75 -15.19 -4.82
CA LEU A 148 -4.26 -13.97 -5.46
C LEU A 148 -3.03 -13.47 -4.73
N ILE A 149 -3.10 -13.39 -3.41
CA ILE A 149 -1.98 -12.88 -2.63
C ILE A 149 -0.74 -13.74 -2.89
N SER A 150 -0.86 -15.07 -2.84
CA SER A 150 0.23 -15.99 -3.17
C SER A 150 0.83 -15.73 -4.57
N LEU A 151 0.00 -15.48 -5.59
CA LEU A 151 0.48 -15.22 -6.95
C LEU A 151 1.15 -13.85 -7.12
N PHE A 152 0.79 -12.87 -6.29
CA PHE A 152 1.27 -11.49 -6.41
C PHE A 152 2.37 -11.11 -5.42
N ILE A 153 2.66 -11.90 -4.38
CA ILE A 153 3.76 -11.62 -3.41
C ILE A 153 5.07 -11.25 -4.11
N LYS A 154 5.52 -12.09 -5.05
CA LYS A 154 6.82 -11.86 -5.72
C LYS A 154 6.78 -10.60 -6.60
N PRO A 155 5.80 -10.40 -7.51
CA PRO A 155 5.63 -9.14 -8.24
C PRO A 155 5.56 -7.90 -7.33
N THR A 156 4.86 -8.00 -6.20
CA THR A 156 4.74 -6.91 -5.21
C THR A 156 6.12 -6.53 -4.66
N ILE A 157 6.93 -7.50 -4.26
CA ILE A 157 8.27 -7.25 -3.72
C ILE A 157 9.13 -6.52 -4.77
N GLU A 158 9.12 -6.97 -6.02
CA GLU A 158 9.89 -6.34 -7.12
C GLU A 158 9.48 -4.86 -7.32
N ILE A 159 8.17 -4.57 -7.30
CA ILE A 159 7.66 -3.20 -7.43
C ILE A 159 7.98 -2.35 -6.21
N LEU A 160 7.86 -2.91 -5.00
CA LEU A 160 8.25 -2.22 -3.77
C LEU A 160 9.72 -1.83 -3.77
N PHE A 161 10.62 -2.66 -4.32
CA PHE A 161 12.03 -2.29 -4.49
C PHE A 161 12.22 -1.06 -5.40
N HIS A 162 11.44 -0.97 -6.48
CA HIS A 162 11.47 0.18 -7.38
C HIS A 162 10.98 1.45 -6.67
N TYR A 163 9.81 1.40 -6.02
CA TYR A 163 9.26 2.54 -5.29
C TYR A 163 10.14 2.95 -4.11
N ALA A 164 10.69 2.00 -3.36
CA ALA A 164 11.64 2.27 -2.27
C ALA A 164 12.87 3.04 -2.78
N THR A 165 13.40 2.67 -3.95
CA THR A 165 14.52 3.42 -4.55
C THR A 165 14.11 4.85 -4.91
N MET A 166 12.95 5.04 -5.54
CA MET A 166 12.43 6.38 -5.87
C MET A 166 12.21 7.26 -4.62
N ILE A 167 11.62 6.69 -3.56
CA ILE A 167 11.38 7.39 -2.29
C ILE A 167 12.71 7.74 -1.62
N SER A 168 13.63 6.77 -1.47
CA SER A 168 14.92 7.01 -0.84
C SER A 168 15.71 8.10 -1.57
N ASP A 169 15.74 8.08 -2.90
CA ASP A 169 16.44 9.08 -3.70
C ASP A 169 15.77 10.46 -3.58
N SER A 170 14.43 10.53 -3.61
CA SER A 170 13.66 11.77 -3.39
C SER A 170 13.91 12.39 -2.01
N LEU A 171 13.92 11.58 -0.95
CA LEU A 171 14.07 12.05 0.42
C LEU A 171 15.51 12.48 0.76
N LYS A 172 16.53 11.83 0.17
CA LYS A 172 17.94 12.24 0.35
C LYS A 172 18.22 13.64 -0.22
N ILE A 173 17.55 14.02 -1.30
CA ILE A 173 17.70 15.33 -1.96
C ILE A 173 17.09 16.48 -1.13
N LYS A 174 16.22 16.20 -0.15
CA LYS A 174 15.61 17.22 0.72
C LYS A 174 16.51 17.67 1.89
N THR A 175 17.70 17.11 2.06
CA THR A 175 18.62 17.55 3.14
C THR A 175 19.11 19.00 2.93
N PRO A 176 19.39 19.77 4.00
CA PRO A 176 19.58 21.24 3.94
C PRO A 176 20.76 21.72 3.07
N ARG A 177 21.59 20.81 2.57
CA ARG A 177 22.78 21.10 1.76
C ARG A 177 22.58 20.96 0.25
N SER A 178 21.45 20.42 -0.23
CA SER A 178 21.15 20.31 -1.66
C SER A 178 20.19 21.40 -2.13
N SER A 179 20.73 22.60 -2.32
CA SER A 179 20.13 23.56 -3.25
C SER A 179 20.28 23.01 -4.66
N LEU A 180 19.22 22.49 -5.27
CA LEU A 180 18.89 22.62 -6.70
C LEU A 180 17.72 21.70 -7.06
N ARG A 181 16.66 22.34 -7.59
CA ARG A 181 15.52 21.77 -8.32
C ARG A 181 15.85 20.44 -9.01
N SER A 182 15.32 19.33 -8.49
CA SER A 182 15.14 18.09 -9.26
C SER A 182 13.68 17.66 -9.16
N ASN A 183 13.01 17.63 -10.32
CA ASN A 183 11.61 17.23 -10.53
C ASN A 183 11.37 15.72 -10.30
N LEU A 184 11.81 15.17 -9.18
CA LEU A 184 11.47 13.82 -8.72
C LEU A 184 10.72 13.93 -7.39
N LEU A 185 9.68 14.75 -7.36
CA LEU A 185 8.75 14.79 -6.25
C LEU A 185 7.87 13.55 -6.33
N VAL A 186 8.29 12.48 -5.66
CA VAL A 186 7.33 11.46 -5.21
C VAL A 186 6.32 12.20 -4.35
N ASP A 187 5.06 12.26 -4.78
CA ASP A 187 4.01 12.95 -4.05
C ASP A 187 3.56 12.14 -2.82
N GLU A 188 2.83 12.81 -1.93
CA GLU A 188 2.33 12.20 -0.70
C GLU A 188 1.46 10.97 -1.01
N THR A 189 0.65 11.00 -2.07
CA THR A 189 -0.19 9.86 -2.48
C THR A 189 0.65 8.63 -2.82
N SER A 190 1.77 8.80 -3.53
CA SER A 190 2.67 7.71 -3.87
C SER A 190 3.37 7.13 -2.64
N ILE A 191 3.80 7.99 -1.70
CA ILE A 191 4.42 7.55 -0.43
C ILE A 191 3.41 6.77 0.42
N ARG A 192 2.19 7.29 0.57
CA ARG A 192 1.14 6.63 1.36
C ARG A 192 0.71 5.30 0.73
N THR A 193 0.59 5.25 -0.61
CA THR A 193 0.35 3.99 -1.34
C THR A 193 1.48 2.98 -1.11
N PHE A 194 2.72 3.47 -1.02
CA PHE A 194 3.89 2.65 -0.68
C PHE A 194 3.79 2.05 0.71
N LEU A 195 3.57 2.88 1.72
CA LEU A 195 3.44 2.45 3.11
C LEU A 195 2.30 1.44 3.27
N TRP A 196 1.13 1.75 2.72
CA TRP A 196 -0.03 0.86 2.74
C TRP A 196 0.24 -0.50 2.09
N THR A 197 0.97 -0.53 0.96
CA THR A 197 1.30 -1.79 0.30
C THR A 197 2.34 -2.60 1.08
N VAL A 198 3.30 -1.94 1.73
CA VAL A 198 4.27 -2.60 2.63
C VAL A 198 3.54 -3.21 3.83
N GLU A 199 2.69 -2.43 4.49
CA GLU A 199 1.90 -2.87 5.65
C GLU A 199 1.07 -4.11 5.31
N ASN A 200 0.31 -4.08 4.22
CA ASN A 200 -0.50 -5.21 3.77
C ASN A 200 0.34 -6.44 3.41
N LEU A 201 1.49 -6.26 2.75
CA LEU A 201 2.39 -7.36 2.45
C LEU A 201 2.81 -8.07 3.75
N PHE A 202 3.25 -7.31 4.76
CA PHE A 202 3.65 -7.86 6.05
C PHE A 202 2.50 -8.52 6.80
N ALA A 203 1.31 -7.91 6.81
CA ALA A 203 0.11 -8.51 7.40
C ALA A 203 -0.17 -9.89 6.80
N THR A 204 -0.08 -10.05 5.47
CA THR A 204 -0.28 -11.36 4.85
C THR A 204 0.85 -12.35 5.13
N LEU A 205 2.10 -11.91 5.31
CA LEU A 205 3.19 -12.82 5.67
C LEU A 205 2.93 -13.58 6.99
N CYS A 206 2.13 -13.00 7.91
CA CYS A 206 1.70 -13.67 9.14
C CYS A 206 0.84 -14.91 8.91
N GLU A 207 0.15 -14.96 7.77
CA GLU A 207 -0.81 -16.03 7.44
C GLU A 207 -0.16 -17.17 6.65
N LEU A 208 1.07 -16.96 6.15
CA LEU A 208 1.82 -17.96 5.41
C LEU A 208 2.43 -19.03 6.33
N ASP A 209 2.81 -20.16 5.73
CA ASP A 209 3.60 -21.17 6.44
C ASP A 209 4.91 -20.55 6.95
N LYS A 210 5.32 -20.91 8.17
CA LYS A 210 6.50 -20.33 8.85
C LYS A 210 7.76 -20.34 7.98
N LYS A 211 7.97 -21.38 7.18
CA LYS A 211 9.17 -21.48 6.32
C LYS A 211 9.11 -20.49 5.16
N GLU A 212 7.94 -20.36 4.53
CA GLU A 212 7.72 -19.44 3.42
C GLU A 212 7.80 -17.99 3.91
N ALA A 213 7.12 -17.67 5.00
CA ALA A 213 7.19 -16.36 5.66
C ALA A 213 8.64 -15.98 5.99
N HIS A 214 9.40 -16.88 6.62
CA HIS A 214 10.80 -16.61 6.96
C HIS A 214 11.67 -16.35 5.72
N SER A 215 11.47 -17.09 4.62
CA SER A 215 12.23 -16.87 3.39
C SER A 215 11.99 -15.48 2.79
N ILE A 216 10.76 -15.01 2.83
CA ILE A 216 10.38 -13.68 2.30
C ILE A 216 10.87 -12.57 3.23
N LEU A 217 10.68 -12.73 4.54
CA LEU A 217 11.17 -11.77 5.54
C LEU A 217 12.69 -11.60 5.45
N SER A 218 13.43 -12.67 5.22
CA SER A 218 14.90 -12.62 5.06
C SER A 218 15.36 -11.83 3.83
N ILE A 219 14.48 -11.63 2.85
CA ILE A 219 14.73 -10.77 1.68
C ILE A 219 14.33 -9.33 1.99
N ILE A 220 13.16 -9.12 2.61
CA ILE A 220 12.57 -7.79 2.78
C ILE A 220 13.24 -7.02 3.93
N ILE A 221 13.50 -7.64 5.07
CA ILE A 221 14.04 -6.94 6.25
C ILE A 221 15.37 -6.21 5.96
N PRO A 222 16.39 -6.82 5.32
CA PRO A 222 17.63 -6.13 4.98
C PRO A 222 17.52 -5.20 3.74
N SER A 223 16.33 -4.98 3.20
CA SER A 223 16.15 -4.32 1.91
C SER A 223 15.97 -2.81 1.99
N LYS A 224 16.05 -2.16 0.82
CA LYS A 224 15.71 -0.74 0.68
C LYS A 224 14.27 -0.43 1.09
N ILE A 225 13.36 -1.40 1.06
CA ILE A 225 11.95 -1.21 1.46
C ILE A 225 11.90 -0.71 2.89
N ILE A 226 12.57 -1.42 3.82
CA ILE A 226 12.63 -1.04 5.24
C ILE A 226 13.30 0.31 5.44
N SER A 227 14.47 0.53 4.81
CA SER A 227 15.16 1.82 4.92
C SER A 227 14.29 2.98 4.42
N SER A 228 13.48 2.76 3.39
CA SER A 228 12.61 3.80 2.84
C SER A 228 11.39 4.05 3.73
N THR A 229 10.81 3.00 4.33
CA THR A 229 9.77 3.13 5.35
C THR A 229 10.28 3.94 6.55
N ILE A 230 11.49 3.67 7.05
CA ILE A 230 12.13 4.45 8.13
C ILE A 230 12.31 5.91 7.71
N LEU A 231 12.82 6.16 6.49
CA LEU A 231 13.01 7.52 5.98
C LEU A 231 11.69 8.32 5.88
N CYS A 232 10.54 7.66 5.67
CA CYS A 232 9.24 8.31 5.62
C CYS A 232 8.79 8.93 6.97
N ILE A 233 9.41 8.55 8.09
CA ILE A 233 9.17 9.23 9.38
C ILE A 233 9.76 10.64 9.38
N PHE A 234 10.83 10.88 8.62
CA PHE A 234 11.57 12.13 8.61
C PHE A 234 11.02 13.13 7.58
N ASP A 235 10.84 14.39 8.00
CA ASP A 235 10.53 15.53 7.12
C ASP A 235 9.28 15.34 6.21
N GLN A 236 8.30 14.53 6.65
CA GLN A 236 7.03 14.31 5.95
C GLN A 236 5.83 14.92 6.68
N SER A 237 4.65 14.86 6.06
CA SER A 237 3.39 15.20 6.72
C SER A 237 3.17 14.29 7.92
N ILE A 238 2.44 14.77 8.94
CA ILE A 238 2.11 13.98 10.12
C ILE A 238 1.38 12.67 9.76
N ASN A 239 0.57 12.68 8.71
CA ASN A 239 -0.14 11.49 8.24
C ASN A 239 0.83 10.42 7.71
N VAL A 240 1.81 10.83 6.90
CA VAL A 240 2.84 9.92 6.39
C VAL A 240 3.71 9.38 7.51
N CYS A 241 4.08 10.22 8.49
CA CYS A 241 4.84 9.79 9.66
C CYS A 241 4.07 8.71 10.46
N ARG A 242 2.78 8.94 10.73
CA ARG A 242 1.92 7.97 11.45
C ARG A 242 1.75 6.66 10.68
N GLU A 243 1.55 6.71 9.38
CA GLU A 243 1.45 5.50 8.54
C GLU A 243 2.78 4.72 8.49
N ALA A 244 3.91 5.42 8.39
CA ALA A 244 5.23 4.80 8.42
C ALA A 244 5.52 4.16 9.78
N PHE A 245 5.13 4.83 10.87
CA PHE A 245 5.23 4.30 12.21
C PHE A 245 4.35 3.05 12.41
N SER A 246 3.08 3.09 11.99
CA SER A 246 2.18 1.91 12.03
C SER A 246 2.81 0.72 11.30
N THR A 247 3.39 0.98 10.13
CA THR A 247 4.07 -0.04 9.32
C THR A 247 5.28 -0.63 10.07
N ILE A 248 6.12 0.20 10.71
CA ILE A 248 7.29 -0.26 11.47
C ILE A 248 6.89 -1.02 12.73
N HIS A 249 5.84 -0.59 13.43
CA HIS A 249 5.27 -1.30 14.58
C HIS A 249 4.80 -2.70 14.18
N LEU A 250 4.03 -2.81 13.09
CA LEU A 250 3.59 -4.10 12.55
C LEU A 250 4.78 -5.00 12.22
N ILE A 251 5.75 -4.50 11.45
CA ILE A 251 6.96 -5.26 11.06
C ILE A 251 7.69 -5.78 12.29
N THR A 252 7.94 -4.92 13.28
CA THR A 252 8.67 -5.26 14.51
C THR A 252 7.93 -6.32 15.31
N THR A 253 6.61 -6.21 15.41
CA THR A 253 5.75 -7.17 16.10
C THR A 253 5.81 -8.54 15.43
N ILE A 254 5.73 -8.60 14.10
CA ILE A 254 5.79 -9.85 13.33
C ILE A 254 7.12 -10.57 13.54
N ILE A 255 8.23 -9.84 13.51
CA ILE A 255 9.57 -10.43 13.62
C ILE A 255 10.07 -10.56 15.06
N SER A 256 9.29 -10.15 16.06
CA SER A 256 9.67 -10.13 17.49
C SER A 256 10.23 -11.45 18.00
N ASN A 257 9.75 -12.58 17.48
CA ASN A 257 10.19 -13.92 17.85
C ASN A 257 11.34 -14.47 16.97
N ILE A 258 11.93 -13.65 16.11
CA ILE A 258 13.02 -14.02 15.20
C ILE A 258 14.22 -13.09 15.47
N PRO A 259 15.06 -13.38 16.47
CA PRO A 259 16.10 -12.47 16.94
C PRO A 259 17.05 -11.96 15.85
N GLN A 260 17.43 -12.79 14.88
CA GLN A 260 18.31 -12.36 13.79
C GLN A 260 17.67 -11.28 12.90
N LEU A 261 16.34 -11.32 12.71
CA LEU A 261 15.64 -10.30 11.93
C LEU A 261 15.49 -9.00 12.71
N ILE A 262 15.27 -9.06 14.02
CA ILE A 262 15.31 -7.87 14.89
C ILE A 262 16.68 -7.20 14.80
N ILE A 263 17.77 -7.97 14.94
CA ILE A 263 19.13 -7.45 14.82
C ILE A 263 19.38 -6.84 13.43
N THR A 264 18.83 -7.44 12.37
CA THR A 264 18.96 -6.88 11.01
C THR A 264 18.18 -5.56 10.88
N LEU A 265 16.97 -5.49 11.42
CA LEU A 265 16.12 -4.30 11.40
C LEU A 265 16.80 -3.12 12.09
N ILE A 266 17.27 -3.30 13.33
CA ILE A 266 17.89 -2.21 14.11
C ILE A 266 19.19 -1.68 13.50
N ASN A 267 19.88 -2.49 12.71
CA ASN A 267 21.11 -2.10 12.01
C ASN A 267 20.79 -1.34 10.71
N THR A 268 19.51 -1.14 10.37
CA THR A 268 19.12 -0.27 9.27
C THR A 268 19.41 1.18 9.64
N ASP A 269 19.99 1.91 8.68
CA ASP A 269 20.35 3.31 8.85
C ASP A 269 19.18 4.14 9.41
N LYS A 270 19.50 5.00 10.40
CA LYS A 270 18.56 5.88 11.12
C LYS A 270 17.44 5.19 11.90
N PHE A 271 17.47 3.88 12.11
CA PHE A 271 16.41 3.19 12.84
C PHE A 271 16.18 3.79 14.23
N PHE A 272 17.24 3.98 15.03
CA PHE A 272 17.08 4.54 16.37
C PHE A 272 16.76 6.04 16.38
N ASP A 273 17.11 6.76 15.31
CA ASP A 273 16.87 8.22 15.23
C ASP A 273 15.37 8.54 15.10
N ILE A 274 14.53 7.56 14.75
CA ILE A 274 13.07 7.76 14.67
C ILE A 274 12.45 8.07 16.03
N PHE A 275 13.02 7.57 17.14
CA PHE A 275 12.42 7.71 18.47
C PHE A 275 12.29 9.18 18.87
N GLU A 276 13.29 10.01 18.56
CA GLU A 276 13.25 11.45 18.83
C GLU A 276 12.05 12.13 18.17
N ILE A 277 11.74 11.74 16.94
CA ILE A 277 10.60 12.28 16.18
C ILE A 277 9.28 11.75 16.75
N LEU A 278 9.21 10.45 17.01
CA LEU A 278 7.97 9.78 17.41
C LEU A 278 7.49 10.23 18.79
N PHE A 279 8.38 10.45 19.77
CA PHE A 279 7.97 10.98 21.08
C PHE A 279 7.33 12.38 21.00
N ILE A 280 7.66 13.17 19.97
CA ILE A 280 7.11 14.51 19.77
C ILE A 280 5.79 14.46 18.98
N GLN A 281 5.71 13.59 17.98
CA GLN A 281 4.65 13.64 16.97
C GLN A 281 3.43 12.76 17.29
N LEU A 282 3.59 11.73 18.13
CA LEU A 282 2.54 10.74 18.36
C LEU A 282 1.47 11.19 19.37
N GLU A 283 0.23 10.79 19.10
CA GLU A 283 -0.88 10.96 20.04
C GLU A 283 -0.79 9.93 21.19
N PRO A 284 -1.44 10.17 22.35
CA PRO A 284 -1.35 9.28 23.52
C PRO A 284 -1.70 7.81 23.25
N ASN A 285 -2.58 7.56 22.28
CA ASN A 285 -3.02 6.21 21.91
C ASN A 285 -1.92 5.45 21.16
N GLU A 286 -1.09 6.17 20.42
CA GLU A 286 -0.02 5.64 19.56
C GLU A 286 1.27 5.43 20.35
N VAL A 287 1.42 6.14 21.48
CA VAL A 287 2.51 5.92 22.44
C VAL A 287 2.55 4.48 22.92
N TYR A 288 1.39 3.82 23.09
CA TYR A 288 1.35 2.42 23.48
C TYR A 288 2.14 1.53 22.49
N HIS A 289 1.92 1.70 21.18
CA HIS A 289 2.67 0.98 20.14
C HIS A 289 4.17 1.32 20.15
N LEU A 290 4.52 2.57 20.48
CA LEU A 290 5.92 2.98 20.59
C LEU A 290 6.62 2.25 21.73
N LEU A 291 5.95 2.18 22.89
CA LEU A 291 6.43 1.44 24.05
C LEU A 291 6.50 -0.07 23.76
N GLU A 292 5.57 -0.63 22.99
CA GLU A 292 5.68 -2.03 22.56
C GLU A 292 6.93 -2.31 21.72
N ILE A 293 7.28 -1.44 20.77
CA ILE A 293 8.54 -1.55 20.02
C ILE A 293 9.72 -1.52 20.99
N ILE A 294 9.78 -0.51 21.87
CA ILE A 294 10.88 -0.36 22.83
C ILE A 294 10.98 -1.61 23.71
N ARG A 295 9.86 -2.14 24.19
CA ARG A 295 9.80 -3.38 24.97
C ARG A 295 10.38 -4.56 24.20
N ILE A 296 10.00 -4.76 22.94
CA ILE A 296 10.55 -5.83 22.09
C ILE A 296 12.07 -5.69 21.98
N LEU A 297 12.55 -4.46 21.75
CA LEU A 297 13.97 -4.16 21.61
C LEU A 297 14.75 -4.48 22.88
N VAL A 298 14.33 -3.98 24.05
CA VAL A 298 15.03 -4.24 25.32
C VAL A 298 14.90 -5.69 25.79
N SER A 299 13.80 -6.37 25.44
CA SER A 299 13.61 -7.80 25.75
C SER A 299 14.58 -8.71 25.01
N SER A 300 15.18 -8.24 23.91
CA SER A 300 16.22 -8.98 23.19
C SER A 300 17.53 -9.11 23.98
N GLN A 301 17.67 -8.39 25.10
CA GLN A 301 18.80 -8.54 25.99
C GLN A 301 20.16 -8.19 25.35
N ASN A 302 20.12 -7.42 24.26
CA ASN A 302 21.29 -7.01 23.49
C ASN A 302 21.84 -5.68 24.00
N THR A 303 23.07 -5.69 24.51
CA THR A 303 23.75 -4.51 25.08
C THR A 303 23.88 -3.35 24.10
N GLN A 304 24.11 -3.63 22.81
CA GLN A 304 24.23 -2.57 21.80
C GLN A 304 22.90 -1.81 21.66
N ILE A 305 21.77 -2.51 21.70
CA ILE A 305 20.45 -1.87 21.63
C ILE A 305 20.22 -0.97 22.84
N ILE A 306 20.53 -1.46 24.03
CA ILE A 306 20.33 -0.71 25.27
C ILE A 306 21.19 0.56 25.25
N LEU A 307 22.45 0.47 24.84
CA LEU A 307 23.34 1.63 24.71
C LEU A 307 22.79 2.66 23.70
N GLU A 308 22.36 2.24 22.52
CA GLU A 308 21.80 3.15 21.50
C GLU A 308 20.50 3.84 21.97
N LEU A 309 19.67 3.15 22.77
CA LEU A 309 18.47 3.72 23.38
C LEU A 309 18.84 4.73 24.50
N THR A 310 19.85 4.44 25.31
CA THR A 310 20.38 5.34 26.34
C THR A 310 20.96 6.61 25.72
N GLU A 311 21.79 6.49 24.68
CA GLU A 311 22.41 7.63 23.99
C GLU A 311 21.40 8.61 23.37
N ARG A 312 20.19 8.13 23.06
CA ARG A 312 19.08 8.93 22.53
C ARG A 312 18.05 9.32 23.58
N ASN A 313 18.38 9.16 24.86
CA ASN A 313 17.52 9.48 26.00
C ASN A 313 16.13 8.82 25.94
N VAL A 314 16.02 7.64 25.31
CA VAL A 314 14.72 6.95 25.17
C VAL A 314 14.16 6.57 26.55
N PHE A 315 15.01 6.11 27.47
CA PHE A 315 14.56 5.72 28.81
C PHE A 315 14.04 6.89 29.64
N GLU A 316 14.66 8.07 29.52
CA GLU A 316 14.15 9.29 30.17
C GLU A 316 12.77 9.70 29.61
N GLN A 317 12.55 9.53 28.30
CA GLN A 317 11.24 9.76 27.70
C GLN A 317 10.21 8.71 28.15
N VAL A 318 10.62 7.44 28.29
CA VAL A 318 9.76 6.36 28.80
C VAL A 318 9.32 6.63 30.25
N ASP A 319 10.20 7.16 31.10
CA ASP A 319 9.89 7.47 32.50
C ASP A 319 8.71 8.44 32.65
N LEU A 320 8.55 9.38 31.71
CA LEU A 320 7.41 10.31 31.70
C LEU A 320 6.05 9.58 31.63
N PHE A 321 6.01 8.38 31.07
CA PHE A 321 4.78 7.61 30.90
C PHE A 321 4.41 6.73 32.11
N THR A 322 5.28 6.61 33.12
CA THR A 322 4.98 5.91 34.38
C THR A 322 3.86 6.59 35.18
N THR A 323 3.61 7.87 34.91
CA THR A 323 2.54 8.67 35.55
C THR A 323 1.29 8.83 34.68
N SER A 324 1.19 8.07 33.59
CA SER A 324 0.05 8.12 32.66
C SER A 324 -1.25 7.68 33.33
N ASN A 325 -2.38 8.24 32.86
CA ASN A 325 -3.72 7.80 33.29
C ASN A 325 -4.13 6.45 32.68
N ASN A 326 -3.37 5.93 31.70
CA ASN A 326 -3.61 4.63 31.10
C ASN A 326 -2.72 3.57 31.76
N THR A 327 -3.35 2.62 32.46
CA THR A 327 -2.66 1.54 33.19
C THR A 327 -1.81 0.63 32.29
N GLU A 328 -2.21 0.41 31.04
CA GLU A 328 -1.44 -0.43 30.11
C GLU A 328 -0.13 0.25 29.72
N ILE A 329 -0.17 1.57 29.49
CA ILE A 329 1.01 2.39 29.22
C ILE A 329 1.95 2.41 30.43
N VAL A 330 1.42 2.59 31.64
CA VAL A 330 2.21 2.56 32.88
C VAL A 330 2.92 1.22 33.03
N ASN A 331 2.18 0.11 32.89
CA ASN A 331 2.75 -1.23 33.02
C ASN A 331 3.88 -1.49 32.01
N LEU A 332 3.71 -1.06 30.75
CA LEU A 332 4.75 -1.18 29.73
C LEU A 332 5.98 -0.34 30.07
N ALA A 333 5.79 0.92 30.47
CA ALA A 333 6.88 1.82 30.83
C ALA A 333 7.69 1.26 32.02
N GLU A 334 7.01 0.81 33.07
CA GLU A 334 7.66 0.18 34.24
C GLU A 334 8.41 -1.11 33.85
N GLU A 335 7.85 -1.94 32.96
CA GLU A 335 8.51 -3.17 32.50
C GLU A 335 9.79 -2.85 31.73
N ILE A 336 9.76 -1.85 30.84
CA ILE A 336 10.93 -1.39 30.06
C ILE A 336 12.04 -0.90 31.00
N LEU A 337 11.71 0.01 31.93
CA LEU A 337 12.69 0.58 32.87
C LEU A 337 13.27 -0.49 33.80
N ARG A 338 12.45 -1.46 34.23
CA ARG A 338 12.94 -2.59 35.02
C ARG A 338 13.96 -3.42 34.25
N ILE A 339 13.75 -3.67 32.95
CA ILE A 339 14.71 -4.41 32.12
C ILE A 339 16.02 -3.62 32.00
N GLU A 340 15.94 -2.31 31.76
CA GLU A 340 17.11 -1.42 31.71
C GLU A 340 17.92 -1.47 33.01
N HIS A 341 17.27 -1.36 34.18
CA HIS A 341 17.94 -1.37 35.47
C HIS A 341 18.65 -2.71 35.75
N LEU A 342 18.05 -3.83 35.36
CA LEU A 342 18.69 -5.14 35.47
C LEU A 342 19.98 -5.20 34.64
N TYR A 343 20.04 -4.49 33.51
CA TYR A 343 21.25 -4.42 32.69
C TYR A 343 22.34 -3.59 33.31
N ASN A 344 22.03 -2.36 33.77
CA ASN A 344 23.02 -1.50 34.40
C ASN A 344 23.59 -2.14 35.68
N PHE A 345 22.75 -2.83 36.46
CA PHE A 345 23.21 -3.54 37.64
C PHE A 345 24.18 -4.68 37.29
N ASN A 346 23.89 -5.43 36.22
CA ASN A 346 24.75 -6.53 35.79
C ASN A 346 26.03 -6.03 35.12
N SER A 347 26.05 -4.87 34.45
CA SER A 347 27.30 -4.31 33.90
C SER A 347 28.25 -3.82 34.99
N ASP A 348 27.70 -3.24 36.07
CA ASP A 348 28.49 -2.73 37.19
C ASP A 348 29.14 -3.85 38.02
N GLU A 349 28.56 -5.05 38.06
CA GLU A 349 29.16 -6.22 38.73
C GLU A 349 30.35 -6.85 37.98
N PHE A 350 30.55 -6.55 36.68
CA PHE A 350 31.68 -7.06 35.89
C PHE A 350 32.85 -6.06 35.73
N GLU A 351 32.71 -4.83 36.25
CA GLU A 351 33.78 -3.82 36.28
C GLU A 351 34.56 -3.78 37.63
N LEU A 352 34.29 -4.70 38.56
CA LEU A 352 35.04 -4.93 39.81
C LEU A 352 35.85 -6.22 39.78
#